data_AF-A0A3D0TIY2-F1
#
_entry.id   AF-A0A3D0TIY2-F1
#
_cell.length_a   1.000
_cell.length_b   1.000
_cell.length_c   1.000
_cell.angle_alpha   90.00
_cell.angle_beta   90.00
_cell.angle_gamma   90.00
#
_symmetry.space_group_name_H-M   'P 1'
#
loop_
_entity.id
_entity.type
_entity.pdbx_description
1 polymer ?
#
loop_
_entity_poly.entity_id
_entity_poly.type
_entity_poly.pdbx_seq_one_letter_code
_entity_poly.pdbx_strand_id
1 'polypeptide(L)' 'MTTSPLKIIWTKTDEAPMLASYSLLPIVQAFTQDTGISIESRDISLSGRILSSFP' A
#
# COMPACT_ATOMS: atom_id res chain seq x y z
N MET A 1 -4.37 -11.58 24.55
CA MET A 1 -3.46 -11.85 23.42
C MET A 1 -3.70 -10.79 22.37
N THR A 2 -2.74 -9.90 22.15
CA THR A 2 -2.83 -8.86 21.12
C THR A 2 -2.52 -9.52 19.78
N THR A 3 -3.54 -10.01 19.09
CA THR A 3 -3.40 -10.47 17.71
C THR A 3 -3.01 -9.26 16.88
N SER A 4 -1.75 -9.21 16.42
CA SER A 4 -1.32 -8.17 15.49
C SER A 4 -2.24 -8.25 14.27
N PRO A 5 -2.80 -7.13 13.78
CA PRO A 5 -3.71 -7.17 12.64
C PRO A 5 -3.00 -7.81 11.45
N LEU A 6 -3.69 -8.72 10.75
CA LEU A 6 -3.18 -9.33 9.53
C LEU A 6 -2.90 -8.21 8.53
N LYS A 7 -1.67 -8.09 8.05
CA LYS A 7 -1.24 -6.92 7.27
C LYS A 7 -1.00 -7.29 5.82
N ILE A 8 -1.66 -6.57 4.93
CA ILE A 8 -1.41 -6.59 3.49
C ILE A 8 -0.54 -5.39 3.14
N ILE A 9 0.54 -5.63 2.41
CA ILE A 9 1.38 -4.57 1.86
C ILE A 9 0.91 -4.26 0.45
N TRP A 10 0.42 -3.03 0.24
CA TRP A 10 0.08 -2.51 -1.08
C TRP A 10 1.30 -1.80 -1.67
N THR A 11 1.85 -2.32 -2.77
CA THR A 11 3.00 -1.69 -3.41
C THR A 11 2.57 -0.49 -4.23
N LYS A 12 3.03 0.70 -3.85
CA LYS A 12 2.94 1.88 -4.71
C LYS A 12 4.07 1.81 -5.74
N THR A 13 3.67 1.71 -7.00
CA THR A 13 4.52 1.53 -8.18
C THR A 13 4.45 2.78 -9.06
N ASP A 14 4.85 2.65 -10.33
CA ASP A 14 4.93 3.74 -11.30
C ASP A 14 3.81 3.67 -12.36
N GLU A 15 3.72 4.69 -13.21
CA GLU A 15 2.94 4.72 -14.46
C GLU A 15 1.45 4.31 -14.31
N ALA A 16 0.92 3.46 -15.20
CA ALA A 16 -0.48 3.08 -15.21
C ALA A 16 -0.92 2.34 -13.93
N PRO A 17 -0.13 1.38 -13.37
CA PRO A 17 -0.46 0.75 -12.08
C PRO A 17 -0.56 1.72 -10.90
N MET A 18 0.25 2.79 -10.88
CA MET A 18 0.14 3.83 -9.87
C MET A 18 -1.22 4.54 -9.96
N LEU A 19 -1.62 4.94 -11.18
CA LEU A 19 -2.91 5.60 -11.42
C LEU A 19 -4.09 4.70 -11.04
N ALA A 20 -4.03 3.42 -11.39
CA ALA A 20 -5.05 2.45 -11.00
C ALA A 20 -5.15 2.30 -9.47
N SER A 21 -4.01 2.32 -8.78
CA SER A 21 -3.97 2.22 -7.31
C SER A 21 -4.67 3.39 -6.63
N TYR A 22 -4.60 4.61 -7.17
CA TYR A 22 -5.34 5.76 -6.62
C TYR A 22 -6.86 5.56 -6.63
N SER A 23 -7.39 4.79 -7.59
CA SER A 23 -8.82 4.46 -7.65
C SER A 23 -9.15 3.21 -6.82
N LEU A 24 -8.34 2.17 -6.89
CA LEU A 24 -8.67 0.87 -6.32
C LEU A 24 -8.33 0.74 -4.83
N LEU A 25 -7.23 1.33 -4.37
CA LEU A 25 -6.77 1.20 -2.99
C LEU A 25 -7.81 1.69 -1.95
N PRO A 26 -8.48 2.85 -2.13
CA PRO A 26 -9.52 3.27 -1.20
C PRO A 26 -10.71 2.31 -1.13
N ILE A 27 -11.06 1.68 -2.26
CA ILE A 27 -12.13 0.68 -2.34
C ILE A 27 -11.72 -0.55 -1.53
N VAL A 28 -10.53 -1.10 -1.77
CA VAL A 28 -10.05 -2.27 -1.04
C VAL A 28 -9.99 -1.99 0.47
N GLN A 29 -9.50 -0.80 0.87
CA GLN A 29 -9.48 -0.37 2.27
C GLN A 29 -10.87 -0.34 2.91
N ALA A 30 -11.86 0.22 2.23
CA ALA A 30 -13.24 0.27 2.70
C ALA A 30 -13.83 -1.15 2.90
N PHE A 31 -13.57 -2.07 1.96
CA PHE A 31 -14.07 -3.44 2.07
C PHE A 31 -13.40 -4.24 3.20
N THR A 32 -12.16 -3.89 3.59
CA THR A 32 -11.42 -4.61 4.64
C THR A 32 -11.56 -4.01 6.04
N GLN A 33 -12.22 -2.86 6.22
CA GLN A 33 -12.20 -2.06 7.45
C GLN A 33 -12.55 -2.85 8.72
N ASP A 34 -13.57 -3.71 8.65
CA ASP A 34 -14.07 -4.48 9.81
C ASP A 34 -13.58 -5.94 9.86
N THR A 35 -12.66 -6.30 8.95
CA THR A 35 -12.18 -7.69 8.81
C THR A 35 -10.97 -8.02 9.69
N GLY A 36 -10.44 -7.04 10.42
CA GLY A 36 -9.18 -7.19 11.17
C GLY A 36 -7.94 -7.22 10.26
N ILE A 37 -8.09 -6.91 8.97
CA ILE A 37 -7.01 -6.78 8.00
C ILE A 37 -6.61 -5.32 7.87
N SER A 38 -5.31 -5.04 7.99
CA SER A 38 -4.73 -3.70 7.76
C SER A 38 -4.04 -3.66 6.39
N ILE A 39 -4.23 -2.57 5.65
CA ILE A 39 -3.55 -2.37 4.36
C ILE A 39 -2.58 -1.20 4.51
N GLU A 40 -1.29 -1.46 4.32
CA GLU A 40 -0.25 -0.45 4.35
C GLU A 40 0.40 -0.29 2.99
N SER A 41 0.58 0.95 2.55
CA SER A 41 1.30 1.24 1.32
C SER A 41 2.82 1.23 1.55
N ARG A 42 3.56 0.59 0.66
CA ARG A 42 5.03 0.69 0.57
C ARG A 42 5.42 1.20 -0.80
N ASP A 43 6.17 2.28 -0.83
CA ASP A 43 6.63 2.92 -2.06
C ASP A 43 7.85 2.17 -2.60
N ILE A 44 7.68 1.51 -3.74
CA ILE A 44 8.74 0.86 -4.51
C ILE A 44 8.91 1.49 -5.90
N SER A 45 8.34 2.67 -6.10
CA SER A 45 8.47 3.44 -7.34
C SER A 45 9.95 3.67 -7.68
N LEU A 46 10.23 3.89 -8.96
CA LEU A 46 11.57 4.27 -9.41
C LEU A 46 12.09 5.47 -8.60
N SER A 47 11.28 6.52 -8.49
CA SER A 47 11.60 7.73 -7.73
C SER A 47 11.84 7.42 -6.24
N GLY A 48 10.98 6.60 -5.63
CA GLY A 48 11.13 6.21 -4.23
C GLY A 48 12.43 5.47 -3.95
N ARG A 49 12.85 4.57 -4.85
CA ARG A 49 14.13 3.85 -4.74
C ARG A 49 15.34 4.76 -4.91
N ILE A 50 15.29 5.71 -5.85
CA ILE A 50 16.34 6.70 -6.02
C ILE A 50 16.49 7.53 -4.74
N LEU A 51 15.40 8.11 -4.23
CA LEU A 51 15.43 8.92 -3.01
C LEU A 51 15.92 8.12 -1.78
N SER A 52 15.49 6.85 -1.65
CA SER A 52 15.93 5.98 -0.56
C SER A 52 17.43 5.68 -0.57
N SER A 53 18.11 5.80 -1.72
CA SER A 53 19.53 5.47 -1.84
C SER A 53 20.45 6.62 -1.42
N PHE A 54 19.92 7.84 -1.24
CA PHE A 54 20.67 9.05 -0.92
C PHE A 54 20.02 9.79 0.28
N PRO A 55 20.23 9.30 1.51
CA PRO A 55 19.66 9.92 2.72
C PRO A 55 20.29 11.27 3.09
#